data_AF-A0A9D8HJG2-F1
#
_entry.id   AF-A0A9D8HJG2-F1
#
_cell.length_a   1.000
_cell.length_b   1.000
_cell.length_c   1.000
_cell.angle_alpha   90.00
_cell.angle_beta   90.00
_cell.angle_gamma   90.00
#
_symmetry.space_group_name_H-M   'P 1'
#
loop_
_entity.id
_entity.type
_entity.pdbx_description
1 polymer ?
#
loop_
_entity_poly.entity_id
_entity_poly.type
_entity_poly.pdbx_seq_one_letter_code
_entity_poly.pdbx_strand_id
1 'polypeptide(L)'
;MRTVAVLPAVLILGLAACGGGTTAPSTTAAATSTTAAPATTEAPATTEAPAPGPAELGEAIGNRYLAAYGDVVSLLADRPDAAAAALALAALKEQYVQEMVAFGWQREALDTAGRAAVDAAIVAALGRLPAASLDAYQEAYAHYSSDIDTANLIASF
;
A
#
# COMPACT_ATOMS: atom_id res chain seq x y z
N MET A 1 2.47 40.73 26.36
CA MET A 1 3.58 40.64 27.35
C MET A 1 3.52 39.27 28.02
N ARG A 2 4.71 38.70 28.32
CA ARG A 2 5.04 37.35 28.84
C ARG A 2 5.19 36.27 27.75
N THR A 3 6.33 36.19 27.08
CA THR A 3 7.68 35.68 27.44
C THR A 3 7.91 34.28 26.89
N VAL A 4 8.83 34.24 25.93
CA VAL A 4 9.48 33.11 25.27
C VAL A 4 10.14 32.17 26.28
N ALA A 5 10.09 30.85 26.02
CA ALA A 5 11.10 29.91 26.47
C ALA A 5 11.37 28.89 25.35
N VAL A 6 12.52 29.05 24.71
CA VAL A 6 13.18 28.13 23.79
C VAL A 6 13.95 27.10 24.62
N LEU A 7 13.86 25.80 24.31
CA LEU A 7 15.02 24.91 24.37
C LEU A 7 14.81 23.64 23.51
N PRO A 8 15.66 23.37 22.50
CA PRO A 8 15.69 22.12 21.74
C PRO A 8 16.68 21.12 22.38
N ALA A 9 16.30 19.86 22.51
CA ALA A 9 17.21 18.78 22.91
C ALA A 9 17.53 17.89 21.70
N VAL A 10 18.68 18.19 21.10
CA VAL A 10 19.39 17.36 20.11
C VAL A 10 19.97 16.14 20.83
N LEU A 11 19.71 14.93 20.31
CA LEU A 11 20.44 13.72 20.68
C LEU A 11 20.88 13.00 19.40
N ILE A 12 22.06 13.38 18.94
CA ILE A 12 22.90 12.64 18.00
C ILE A 12 23.73 11.68 18.85
N LEU A 13 23.72 10.37 18.57
CA LEU A 13 24.77 9.37 18.84
C LEU A 13 24.19 8.00 18.42
N GLY A 14 24.83 7.13 17.63
CA GLY A 14 26.17 7.14 17.08
C GLY A 14 26.34 6.06 16.01
N LEU A 15 27.36 6.27 15.18
CA LEU A 15 27.87 5.31 14.21
C LEU A 15 28.41 4.07 14.94
N ALA A 16 27.94 2.89 14.54
CA ALA A 16 28.68 1.64 14.69
C ALA A 16 29.05 1.13 13.30
N ALA A 17 30.06 1.76 12.70
CA ALA A 17 30.83 1.18 11.63
C ALA A 17 31.88 0.24 12.26
N CYS A 18 31.66 -1.06 12.13
CA CYS A 18 32.55 -2.15 12.47
C CYS A 18 32.33 -3.22 11.39
N GLY A 19 33.28 -3.85 10.72
CA GLY A 19 34.74 -3.75 10.57
C GLY A 19 35.04 -4.32 9.16
N GLY A 20 36.21 -4.20 8.54
CA GLY A 20 37.54 -4.24 9.12
C GLY A 20 38.18 -5.61 8.85
N GLY A 21 38.87 -5.74 7.70
CA GLY A 21 39.79 -6.85 7.35
C GLY A 21 39.28 -7.78 6.24
N THR A 22 40.06 -8.27 5.28
CA THR A 22 41.52 -8.36 5.13
C THR A 22 41.81 -8.89 3.72
N THR A 23 42.68 -8.16 3.01
CA THR A 23 43.76 -8.61 2.11
C THR A 23 43.49 -9.64 1.00
N ALA A 24 43.61 -9.16 -0.24
CA ALA A 24 43.88 -9.97 -1.43
C ALA A 24 45.24 -10.69 -1.36
N PRO A 25 45.36 -11.85 -2.02
CA PRO A 25 46.61 -12.22 -2.65
C PRO A 25 46.43 -12.40 -4.17
N SER A 26 47.27 -11.67 -4.92
CA SER A 26 47.66 -12.06 -6.27
C SER A 26 48.55 -13.29 -6.20
N THR A 27 48.20 -14.37 -6.90
CA THR A 27 49.22 -15.26 -7.52
C THR A 27 48.64 -16.15 -8.62
N THR A 28 49.32 -16.09 -9.77
CA THR A 28 49.66 -17.21 -10.66
C THR A 28 48.60 -17.81 -11.57
N ALA A 29 48.82 -17.56 -12.87
CA ALA A 29 48.27 -18.31 -13.99
C ALA A 29 48.81 -19.75 -14.05
N ALA A 30 47.93 -20.72 -14.34
CA ALA A 30 48.25 -21.86 -15.19
C ALA A 30 46.98 -22.66 -15.59
N ALA A 31 46.97 -23.03 -16.87
CA ALA A 31 46.41 -24.24 -17.47
C ALA A 31 44.87 -24.44 -17.53
N THR A 32 44.37 -24.19 -18.75
CA THR A 32 43.36 -24.98 -19.49
C THR A 32 42.93 -26.33 -18.93
N SER A 33 41.62 -26.53 -18.83
CA SER A 33 40.93 -27.78 -19.18
C SER A 33 39.46 -27.50 -19.49
N THR A 34 39.11 -27.67 -20.76
CA THR A 34 37.73 -27.68 -21.28
C THR A 34 36.92 -28.75 -20.56
N THR A 35 35.88 -28.34 -19.84
CA THR A 35 34.75 -29.21 -19.46
C THR A 35 33.50 -28.51 -19.93
N ALA A 36 32.83 -29.08 -20.93
CA ALA A 36 31.55 -28.59 -21.43
C ALA A 36 30.52 -28.70 -20.29
N ALA A 37 30.02 -27.55 -19.84
CA ALA A 37 28.90 -27.49 -18.92
C ALA A 37 27.65 -28.05 -19.61
N PRO A 38 26.79 -28.82 -18.91
CA PRO A 38 25.51 -29.21 -19.46
C PRO A 38 24.70 -27.94 -19.73
N ALA A 39 24.05 -27.89 -20.89
CA ALA A 39 23.17 -26.80 -21.27
C ALA A 39 22.10 -26.62 -20.18
N THR A 40 22.17 -25.50 -19.47
CA THR A 40 21.07 -25.01 -18.64
C THR A 40 19.87 -24.86 -19.56
N THR A 41 18.87 -25.72 -19.39
CA THR A 41 17.55 -25.51 -19.97
C THR A 41 16.98 -24.25 -19.32
N GLU A 42 17.07 -23.11 -20.01
CA GLU A 42 16.31 -21.91 -19.66
C GLU A 42 14.84 -22.29 -19.64
N ALA A 43 14.24 -22.26 -18.46
CA ALA A 43 12.80 -22.29 -18.31
C ALA A 43 12.23 -21.15 -19.18
N PRO A 44 11.13 -21.38 -19.91
CA PRO A 44 10.55 -20.35 -20.77
C PRO A 44 10.30 -19.12 -19.92
N ALA A 45 10.89 -17.99 -20.33
CA ALA A 45 10.55 -16.69 -19.80
C ALA A 45 9.03 -16.57 -19.89
N THR A 46 8.38 -16.59 -18.73
CA THR A 46 6.95 -16.34 -18.67
C THR A 46 6.83 -14.88 -19.05
N THR A 47 6.34 -14.62 -20.27
CA THR A 47 6.04 -13.27 -20.74
C THR A 47 4.96 -12.73 -19.84
N GLU A 48 5.38 -12.05 -18.77
CA GLU A 48 4.50 -11.29 -17.90
C GLU A 48 3.89 -10.18 -18.76
N ALA A 49 2.57 -10.05 -18.72
CA ALA A 49 1.91 -8.93 -19.36
C ALA A 49 2.57 -7.62 -18.88
N PRO A 50 2.73 -6.61 -19.74
CA PRO A 50 3.31 -5.34 -19.31
C PRO A 50 2.58 -4.84 -18.07
N ALA A 51 3.33 -4.57 -17.01
CA ALA A 51 2.76 -3.94 -15.82
C ALA A 51 2.05 -2.65 -16.23
N PRO A 52 0.88 -2.34 -15.64
CA PRO A 52 0.14 -1.13 -15.95
C PRO A 52 1.03 0.10 -15.78
N GLY A 53 0.83 1.10 -16.64
CA GLY A 53 1.56 2.36 -16.54
C GLY A 53 1.27 3.07 -15.20
N PRO A 54 2.13 4.00 -14.75
CA PRO A 54 1.92 4.68 -13.46
C PRO A 54 0.55 5.35 -13.30
N ALA A 55 0.01 5.94 -14.38
CA ALA A 55 -1.33 6.54 -14.35
C ALA A 55 -2.45 5.49 -14.18
N GLU A 56 -2.33 4.33 -14.83
CA GLU A 56 -3.28 3.22 -14.72
C GLU A 56 -3.24 2.61 -13.31
N LEU A 57 -2.04 2.47 -12.72
CA LEU A 57 -1.90 2.05 -11.32
C LEU A 57 -2.60 3.03 -10.37
N GLY A 58 -2.38 4.35 -10.54
CA GLY A 58 -3.06 5.34 -9.71
C GLY A 58 -4.57 5.36 -9.90
N GLU A 59 -5.06 5.14 -11.12
CA GLU A 59 -6.49 4.96 -11.37
C GLU A 59 -7.04 3.70 -10.70
N ALA A 60 -6.33 2.58 -10.76
CA ALA A 60 -6.74 1.34 -10.08
C ALA A 60 -6.84 1.54 -8.55
N ILE A 61 -5.84 2.20 -7.95
CA ILE A 61 -5.84 2.52 -6.52
C ILE A 61 -7.02 3.43 -6.16
N GLY A 62 -7.21 4.52 -6.91
CA GLY A 62 -8.29 5.47 -6.68
C GLY A 62 -9.68 4.84 -6.83
N ASN A 63 -9.87 4.03 -7.88
CA ASN A 63 -11.11 3.28 -8.07
C ASN A 63 -11.33 2.26 -6.95
N ARG A 64 -10.27 1.71 -6.35
CA ARG A 64 -10.42 0.82 -5.20
C ARG A 64 -10.92 1.57 -3.98
N TYR A 65 -10.39 2.76 -3.67
CA TYR A 65 -10.97 3.61 -2.64
C TYR A 65 -12.44 3.92 -2.89
N LEU A 66 -12.83 4.27 -4.12
CA LEU A 66 -14.23 4.52 -4.45
C LEU A 66 -15.12 3.28 -4.25
N ALA A 67 -14.62 2.11 -4.62
CA ALA A 67 -15.33 0.85 -4.41
C ALA A 67 -15.60 0.60 -2.91
N ALA A 68 -14.68 1.00 -2.02
CA ALA A 68 -14.84 0.76 -0.58
C ALA A 68 -16.12 1.40 -0.03
N TYR A 69 -16.46 2.61 -0.46
CA TYR A 69 -17.72 3.26 -0.11
C TYR A 69 -18.93 2.45 -0.57
N GLY A 70 -18.91 1.97 -1.82
CA GLY A 70 -19.99 1.17 -2.38
C GLY A 70 -20.16 -0.19 -1.69
N ASP A 71 -19.05 -0.85 -1.39
CA ASP A 71 -19.04 -2.17 -0.75
C ASP A 71 -19.51 -2.07 0.71
N VAL A 72 -19.10 -1.04 1.46
CA VAL A 72 -19.61 -0.77 2.81
C VAL A 72 -21.11 -0.48 2.80
N VAL A 73 -21.58 0.38 1.89
CA VAL A 73 -23.01 0.70 1.77
C VAL A 73 -23.82 -0.56 1.42
N SER A 74 -23.32 -1.38 0.50
CA SER A 74 -23.98 -2.62 0.07
C SER A 74 -24.04 -3.64 1.20
N LEU A 75 -22.93 -3.83 1.92
CA LEU A 75 -22.83 -4.74 3.07
C LEU A 75 -23.81 -4.36 4.19
N LEU A 76 -24.04 -3.05 4.38
CA LEU A 76 -24.90 -2.52 5.44
C LEU A 76 -26.32 -2.16 4.96
N ALA A 77 -26.71 -2.53 3.74
CA ALA A 77 -27.99 -2.14 3.14
C ALA A 77 -29.20 -2.63 3.95
N ASP A 78 -29.15 -3.89 4.40
CA ASP A 78 -30.24 -4.52 5.16
C ASP A 78 -30.19 -4.22 6.67
N ARG A 79 -29.28 -3.35 7.12
CA ARG A 79 -29.10 -2.98 8.53
C ARG A 79 -29.04 -4.20 9.46
N PRO A 80 -28.07 -5.12 9.24
CA PRO A 80 -27.85 -6.22 10.18
C PRO A 80 -27.63 -5.70 11.61
N ASP A 81 -27.77 -6.57 12.60
CA ASP A 81 -27.38 -6.19 13.96
C ASP A 81 -25.89 -5.79 14.02
N ALA A 82 -25.55 -4.94 14.98
CA ALA A 82 -24.21 -4.33 15.06
C ALA A 82 -23.08 -5.36 15.15
N ALA A 83 -23.27 -6.49 15.83
CA ALA A 83 -22.24 -7.51 15.95
C ALA A 83 -21.99 -8.21 14.61
N ALA A 84 -23.06 -8.56 13.88
CA ALA A 84 -22.95 -9.12 12.53
C ALA A 84 -22.34 -8.12 11.54
N ALA A 85 -22.76 -6.85 11.61
CA ALA A 85 -22.21 -5.76 10.81
C ALA A 85 -20.70 -5.59 11.06
N ALA A 86 -20.27 -5.53 12.33
CA ALA A 86 -18.88 -5.35 12.71
C ALA A 86 -18.00 -6.50 12.20
N LEU A 87 -18.46 -7.75 12.30
CA LEU A 87 -17.71 -8.90 11.81
C LEU A 87 -17.53 -8.85 10.28
N ALA A 88 -18.60 -8.53 9.55
CA ALA A 88 -18.56 -8.42 8.10
C ALA A 88 -17.69 -7.24 7.62
N LEU A 89 -17.80 -6.08 8.27
CA LEU A 89 -16.97 -4.91 8.01
C LEU A 89 -15.49 -5.16 8.28
N ALA A 90 -15.16 -5.89 9.36
CA ALA A 90 -13.77 -6.21 9.69
C ALA A 90 -13.14 -7.11 8.61
N ALA A 91 -13.88 -8.10 8.14
CA ALA A 91 -13.43 -8.96 7.04
C ALA A 91 -13.26 -8.18 5.73
N LEU A 92 -14.22 -7.30 5.40
CA LEU A 92 -14.13 -6.43 4.24
C LEU A 92 -12.89 -5.51 4.32
N LYS A 93 -12.66 -4.90 5.48
CA LYS A 93 -11.51 -4.02 5.69
C LYS A 93 -10.19 -4.75 5.51
N GLU A 94 -10.05 -5.96 6.05
CA GLU A 94 -8.84 -6.76 5.90
C GLU A 94 -8.54 -7.05 4.42
N GLN A 95 -9.56 -7.39 3.63
CA GLN A 95 -9.41 -7.56 2.19
C GLN A 95 -8.86 -6.28 1.53
N TYR A 96 -9.48 -5.13 1.80
CA TYR A 96 -9.03 -3.85 1.26
C TYR A 96 -7.60 -3.50 1.66
N VAL A 97 -7.23 -3.74 2.92
CA VAL A 97 -5.85 -3.51 3.40
C VAL A 97 -4.86 -4.34 2.61
N GLN A 98 -5.13 -5.63 2.39
CA GLN A 98 -4.24 -6.50 1.63
C GLN A 98 -4.05 -6.02 0.18
N GLU A 99 -5.14 -5.61 -0.47
CA GLU A 99 -5.09 -5.06 -1.83
C GLU A 99 -4.32 -3.73 -1.88
N MET A 100 -4.55 -2.84 -0.91
CA MET A 100 -3.85 -1.56 -0.81
C MET A 100 -2.36 -1.73 -0.52
N VAL A 101 -1.97 -2.74 0.26
CA VAL A 101 -0.57 -3.12 0.46
C VAL A 101 0.06 -3.59 -0.84
N ALA A 102 -0.62 -4.44 -1.62
CA ALA A 102 -0.13 -4.90 -2.92
C ALA A 102 0.10 -3.73 -3.90
N PHE A 103 -0.82 -2.78 -3.94
CA PHE A 103 -0.63 -1.55 -4.73
C PHE A 103 0.52 -0.68 -4.20
N GLY A 104 0.70 -0.62 -2.88
CA GLY A 104 1.82 0.08 -2.24
C GLY A 104 3.16 -0.44 -2.76
N TRP A 105 3.35 -1.76 -2.83
CA TRP A 105 4.56 -2.37 -3.38
C TRP A 105 4.80 -2.00 -4.84
N GLN A 106 3.75 -1.99 -5.68
CA GLN A 106 3.86 -1.59 -7.08
C GLN A 106 4.26 -0.12 -7.22
N ARG A 107 3.68 0.76 -6.41
CA ARG A 107 4.01 2.19 -6.38
C ARG A 107 5.45 2.41 -5.92
N GLU A 108 5.93 1.68 -4.91
CA GLU A 108 7.30 1.82 -4.40
C GLU A 108 8.37 1.34 -5.38
N ALA A 109 8.03 0.42 -6.29
CA ALA A 109 8.93 -0.01 -7.37
C ALA A 109 9.15 1.06 -8.45
N LEU A 110 8.30 2.09 -8.53
CA LEU A 110 8.44 3.17 -9.50
C LEU A 110 9.56 4.16 -9.13
N ASP A 111 10.02 4.92 -10.11
CA ASP A 111 10.84 6.09 -9.84
C ASP A 111 10.02 7.26 -9.28
N THR A 112 10.67 8.39 -8.98
CA THR A 112 10.02 9.56 -8.42
C THR A 112 8.94 10.14 -9.35
N ALA A 113 9.17 10.13 -10.67
CA ALA A 113 8.20 10.65 -11.63
C ALA A 113 6.96 9.74 -11.73
N GLY A 114 7.17 8.42 -11.75
CA GLY A 114 6.11 7.43 -11.73
C GLY A 114 5.26 7.50 -10.46
N ARG A 115 5.88 7.60 -9.28
CA ARG A 115 5.12 7.81 -8.02
C ARG A 115 4.28 9.08 -8.05
N ALA A 116 4.83 10.20 -8.56
CA ALA A 116 4.07 11.44 -8.69
C ALA A 116 2.88 11.30 -9.66
N ALA A 117 3.04 10.53 -10.75
CA ALA A 117 1.95 10.25 -11.68
C ALA A 117 0.85 9.37 -11.04
N VAL A 118 1.23 8.36 -10.25
CA VAL A 118 0.29 7.55 -9.44
C VAL A 118 -0.49 8.45 -8.50
N ASP A 119 0.19 9.29 -7.72
CA ASP A 119 -0.44 10.16 -6.71
C ASP A 119 -1.43 11.15 -7.37
N ALA A 120 -1.05 11.74 -8.50
CA ALA A 120 -1.94 12.62 -9.27
C ALA A 120 -3.20 11.89 -9.78
N ALA A 121 -3.03 10.66 -10.29
CA ALA A 121 -4.14 9.85 -10.77
C ALA A 121 -5.07 9.39 -9.63
N ILE A 122 -4.53 9.06 -8.44
CA ILE A 122 -5.34 8.77 -7.24
C ILE A 122 -6.22 9.97 -6.89
N VAL A 123 -5.64 11.17 -6.80
CA VAL A 123 -6.40 12.40 -6.49
C VAL A 123 -7.49 12.66 -7.53
N ALA A 124 -7.17 12.52 -8.81
CA ALA A 124 -8.14 12.68 -9.88
C ALA A 124 -9.29 11.67 -9.80
N ALA A 125 -8.99 10.42 -9.43
CA ALA A 125 -9.98 9.38 -9.25
C ALA A 125 -10.89 9.64 -8.04
N LEU A 126 -10.34 10.02 -6.89
CA LEU A 126 -11.11 10.34 -5.69
C LEU A 126 -12.08 11.51 -5.90
N GLY A 127 -11.74 12.46 -6.78
CA GLY A 127 -12.64 13.54 -7.20
C GLY A 127 -13.92 13.08 -7.92
N ARG A 128 -14.02 11.79 -8.27
CA ARG A 128 -15.20 11.19 -8.94
C ARG A 128 -16.17 10.52 -7.96
N LEU A 129 -15.94 10.59 -6.64
CA LEU A 129 -16.86 10.01 -5.66
C LEU A 129 -18.27 10.59 -5.84
N PRO A 130 -19.30 9.76 -6.15
CA PRO A 130 -20.65 10.26 -6.29
C PRO A 130 -21.19 10.77 -4.94
N ALA A 131 -21.84 11.94 -4.95
CA ALA A 131 -22.46 12.49 -3.74
C ALA A 131 -23.44 11.50 -3.09
N ALA A 132 -24.24 10.80 -3.90
CA ALA A 132 -25.16 9.77 -3.42
C ALA A 132 -24.47 8.61 -2.69
N SER A 133 -23.25 8.23 -3.10
CA SER A 133 -22.47 7.20 -2.39
C SER A 133 -22.02 7.70 -1.01
N LEU A 134 -21.61 8.97 -0.92
CA LEU A 134 -21.23 9.58 0.35
C LEU A 134 -22.45 9.73 1.28
N ASP A 135 -23.60 10.14 0.77
CA ASP A 135 -24.82 10.28 1.56
C ASP A 135 -25.26 8.93 2.14
N ALA A 136 -25.31 7.87 1.32
CA ALA A 136 -25.66 6.52 1.78
C ALA A 136 -24.67 5.99 2.83
N TYR A 137 -23.39 6.33 2.69
CA TYR A 137 -22.35 5.99 3.66
C TYR A 137 -22.57 6.69 5.00
N GLN A 138 -22.87 7.99 4.97
CA GLN A 138 -23.18 8.77 6.17
C GLN A 138 -24.45 8.27 6.86
N GLU A 139 -25.47 7.86 6.11
CA GLU A 139 -26.67 7.23 6.67
C GLU A 139 -26.35 5.89 7.34
N ALA A 140 -25.46 5.08 6.75
CA ALA A 140 -24.99 3.85 7.39
C ALA A 140 -24.26 4.13 8.69
N TYR A 141 -23.32 5.08 8.69
CA TYR A 141 -22.64 5.51 9.91
C TYR A 141 -23.62 6.00 10.99
N ALA A 142 -24.59 6.85 10.61
CA ALA A 142 -25.58 7.40 11.53
C ALA A 142 -26.43 6.29 12.19
N HIS A 143 -26.81 5.27 11.44
CA HIS A 143 -27.57 4.12 11.96
C HIS A 143 -26.83 3.40 13.09
N TYR A 144 -25.53 3.14 12.92
CA TYR A 144 -24.72 2.44 13.91
C TYR A 144 -24.07 3.36 14.95
N SER A 145 -24.32 4.68 14.92
CA SER A 145 -23.65 5.67 15.77
C SER A 145 -23.77 5.44 17.28
N SER A 146 -24.78 4.69 17.73
CA SER A 146 -24.95 4.31 19.14
C SER A 146 -24.06 3.13 19.58
N ASP A 147 -23.58 2.32 18.62
CA ASP A 147 -22.61 1.26 18.82
C ASP A 147 -21.22 1.78 18.40
N ILE A 148 -20.44 2.23 19.38
CA ILE A 148 -19.18 2.93 19.13
C ILE A 148 -18.18 2.08 18.35
N ASP A 149 -18.14 0.77 18.60
CA ASP A 149 -17.19 -0.13 17.94
C ASP A 149 -17.52 -0.27 16.45
N THR A 150 -18.80 -0.48 16.12
CA THR A 150 -19.28 -0.58 14.74
C THR A 150 -19.15 0.77 14.02
N ALA A 151 -19.53 1.87 14.68
CA ALA A 151 -19.40 3.22 14.13
C ALA A 151 -17.94 3.57 13.82
N ASN A 152 -17.01 3.27 14.74
CA ASN A 152 -15.58 3.48 14.52
C ASN A 152 -15.05 2.64 13.36
N LEU A 153 -15.53 1.39 13.24
CA LEU A 153 -15.12 0.53 12.15
C LEU A 153 -15.56 1.08 10.80
N ILE A 154 -16.81 1.55 10.68
CA ILE A 154 -17.30 2.27 9.50
C ILE A 154 -16.43 3.51 9.25
N ALA A 155 -16.20 4.37 10.24
CA ALA A 155 -15.40 5.59 10.05
C ALA A 155 -13.93 5.34 9.67
N SER A 156 -13.44 4.10 9.77
CA SER A 156 -12.04 3.74 9.55
C SER A 156 -11.74 3.14 8.18
N PHE A 157 -12.74 3.03 7.29
CA PHE A 157 -12.53 2.79 5.86
C PHE A 157 -12.04 4.06 5.16
#